data_AF-A0A9W4L9Z6-F1
#
_entry.id   AF-A0A9W4L9Z6-F1
#
_cell.length_a   1.000
_cell.length_b   1.000
_cell.length_c   1.000
_cell.angle_alpha   90.00
_cell.angle_beta   90.00
_cell.angle_gamma   90.00
#
_symmetry.space_group_name_H-M   'P 1'
#
loop_
_entity.id
_entity.type
_entity.pdbx_description
1 polymer ?
#
loop_
_entity_poly.entity_id
_entity_poly.type
_entity_poly.pdbx_seq_one_letter_code
_entity_poly.pdbx_strand_id
1 'polypeptide(L)'
;MKKLSKIDAGIVIVILSAISYGVAYIFMRGHINYYKLPGMFIDLNVNTITPILLVFFLIFLIVYVLIFSLLKLVPFKKLFRMLPSVTPLEKSIGFIMLLSLSGIVVIKLMDLFSYFGERDASLEKEFMVIKQKEHQEEKLFVGVTFYKDSIIIAPLNLEKESITPKFKAIELKELKDAEMVHFENGLKVEDVRNSKDLME
;
A
#
# COMPACT_ATOMS: atom_id res chain seq x y z
N MET A 1 -29.91 1.40 21.35
CA MET A 1 -28.73 2.19 20.95
C MET A 1 -28.01 2.95 22.07
N LYS A 2 -28.57 3.12 23.30
CA LYS A 2 -27.91 3.85 24.42
C LYS A 2 -26.63 3.20 25.03
N LYS A 3 -26.22 2.00 24.63
CA LYS A 3 -25.05 1.31 25.21
C LYS A 3 -23.73 1.53 24.45
N LEU A 4 -23.76 2.01 23.21
CA LEU A 4 -22.54 2.27 22.41
C LEU A 4 -21.94 3.67 22.65
N SER A 5 -22.66 4.59 23.30
CA SER A 5 -22.16 5.95 23.57
C SER A 5 -21.20 6.05 24.76
N LYS A 6 -20.64 4.93 25.21
CA LYS A 6 -19.71 4.84 26.35
C LYS A 6 -18.34 4.25 25.97
N ILE A 7 -18.03 4.16 24.69
CA ILE A 7 -16.66 3.80 24.30
C ILE A 7 -15.78 5.00 24.62
N ASP A 8 -14.72 4.75 25.40
CA ASP A 8 -13.73 5.76 25.75
C ASP A 8 -13.04 6.29 24.48
N ALA A 9 -12.88 7.61 24.37
CA ALA A 9 -12.29 8.24 23.19
C ALA A 9 -10.85 7.76 22.95
N GLY A 10 -10.08 7.48 24.01
CA GLY A 10 -8.74 6.92 23.90
C GLY A 10 -8.72 5.56 23.23
N ILE A 11 -9.70 4.68 23.54
CA ILE A 11 -9.84 3.39 22.86
C ILE A 11 -10.11 3.58 21.37
N VAL A 12 -10.99 4.51 21.01
CA VAL A 12 -11.30 4.82 19.61
C VAL A 12 -10.04 5.31 18.87
N ILE A 13 -9.27 6.22 19.48
CA ILE A 13 -8.02 6.75 18.90
C ILE A 13 -7.00 5.63 18.66
N VAL A 14 -6.82 4.72 19.64
CA VAL A 14 -5.89 3.59 19.50
C VAL A 14 -6.31 2.66 18.36
N ILE A 15 -7.60 2.32 18.26
CA ILE A 15 -8.13 1.47 17.19
C ILE A 15 -7.93 2.13 15.83
N LEU A 16 -8.29 3.42 15.70
CA LEU A 16 -8.09 4.17 14.46
C LEU A 16 -6.63 4.23 14.06
N SER A 17 -5.73 4.48 15.02
CA SER A 17 -4.29 4.51 14.78
C SER A 17 -3.79 3.16 14.27
N ALA A 18 -4.18 2.06 14.91
CA ALA A 18 -3.80 0.71 14.47
C ALA A 18 -4.28 0.39 13.03
N ILE A 19 -5.51 0.77 12.70
CA ILE A 19 -6.06 0.62 11.34
C ILE A 19 -5.26 1.48 10.35
N SER A 20 -4.97 2.73 10.71
CA SER A 20 -4.19 3.65 9.88
C SER A 20 -2.81 3.10 9.54
N TYR A 21 -2.06 2.61 10.54
CA TYR A 21 -0.76 1.96 10.31
C TYR A 21 -0.90 0.69 9.47
N GLY A 22 -1.94 -0.12 9.70
CA GLY A 22 -2.20 -1.32 8.91
C GLY A 22 -2.43 -1.02 7.42
N VAL A 23 -3.25 -0.01 7.12
CA VAL A 23 -3.51 0.44 5.74
C VAL A 23 -2.24 0.97 5.09
N ALA A 24 -1.50 1.85 5.79
CA ALA A 24 -0.26 2.39 5.28
C ALA A 24 0.78 1.27 5.01
N TYR A 25 0.88 0.29 5.90
CA TYR A 25 1.76 -0.86 5.71
C TYR A 25 1.40 -1.68 4.46
N ILE A 26 0.12 -1.95 4.22
CA ILE A 26 -0.33 -2.70 3.04
C ILE A 26 -0.03 -1.93 1.75
N PHE A 27 -0.28 -0.63 1.74
CA PHE A 27 0.05 0.24 0.62
C PHE A 27 1.57 0.22 0.35
N MET A 28 2.38 0.48 1.38
CA MET A 28 3.85 0.47 1.26
C MET A 28 4.38 -0.89 0.83
N ARG A 29 3.76 -1.99 1.30
CA ARG A 29 4.08 -3.34 0.84
C ARG A 29 3.83 -3.52 -0.65
N GLY A 30 2.73 -3.00 -1.18
CA GLY A 30 2.49 -2.95 -2.63
C GLY A 30 3.59 -2.16 -3.35
N HIS A 31 3.91 -0.96 -2.86
CA HIS A 31 4.94 -0.10 -3.44
C HIS A 31 6.32 -0.79 -3.50
N ILE A 32 6.76 -1.42 -2.42
CA ILE A 32 8.06 -2.14 -2.41
C ILE A 32 8.01 -3.45 -3.20
N ASN A 33 6.86 -4.12 -3.29
CA ASN A 33 6.68 -5.34 -4.08
C ASN A 33 6.88 -5.06 -5.57
N TYR A 34 6.43 -3.90 -6.06
CA TYR A 34 6.67 -3.47 -7.45
C TYR A 34 8.17 -3.53 -7.76
N TYR A 35 9.00 -2.95 -6.89
CA TYR A 35 10.45 -2.98 -6.99
C TYR A 35 11.08 -4.31 -6.57
N LYS A 36 10.31 -5.30 -6.11
CA LYS A 36 10.83 -6.60 -5.60
C LYS A 36 11.78 -6.44 -4.41
N LEU A 37 11.57 -5.40 -3.62
CA LEU A 37 12.33 -5.14 -2.40
C LEU A 37 11.85 -6.04 -1.25
N PRO A 38 12.76 -6.49 -0.37
CA PRO A 38 12.38 -7.17 0.88
C PRO A 38 11.51 -6.30 1.80
N GLY A 39 10.55 -6.94 2.49
CA GLY A 39 9.63 -6.28 3.43
C GLY A 39 10.27 -5.52 4.59
N MET A 40 11.53 -5.80 4.92
CA MET A 40 12.26 -5.10 5.99
C MET A 40 12.53 -3.62 5.67
N PHE A 41 12.43 -3.20 4.40
CA PHE A 41 12.64 -1.81 3.98
C PHE A 41 11.38 -0.94 4.10
N ILE A 42 10.26 -1.49 4.59
CA ILE A 42 9.07 -0.69 4.86
C ILE A 42 9.35 0.19 6.09
N ASP A 43 9.44 1.50 5.86
CA ASP A 43 9.52 2.50 6.92
C ASP A 43 8.18 3.26 7.03
N LEU A 44 7.53 3.11 8.19
CA LEU A 44 6.24 3.73 8.47
C LEU A 44 6.45 5.11 9.10
N ASN A 45 6.91 6.05 8.28
CA ASN A 45 7.09 7.45 8.68
C ASN A 45 5.75 8.21 8.58
N VAL A 46 5.51 9.11 9.54
CA VAL A 46 4.34 10.02 9.55
C VAL A 46 4.22 10.81 8.25
N ASN A 47 5.33 11.21 7.64
CA ASN A 47 5.35 11.93 6.37
C ASN A 47 4.77 11.10 5.22
N THR A 48 4.99 9.79 5.24
CA THR A 48 4.47 8.84 4.25
C THR A 48 3.04 8.43 4.57
N ILE A 49 2.71 8.24 5.85
CA ILE A 49 1.39 7.80 6.30
C ILE A 49 0.33 8.87 6.03
N THR A 50 0.64 10.14 6.27
CA THR A 50 -0.33 11.25 6.18
C THR A 50 -1.02 11.34 4.80
N PRO A 51 -0.31 11.41 3.66
CA PRO A 51 -0.95 11.47 2.36
C PRO A 51 -1.74 10.18 2.03
N ILE A 52 -1.21 9.00 2.39
CA ILE A 52 -1.91 7.72 2.18
C ILE A 52 -3.25 7.73 2.92
N LEU A 53 -3.27 8.17 4.18
CA LEU A 53 -4.50 8.26 4.98
C LEU A 53 -5.49 9.27 4.44
N LEU A 54 -5.02 10.39 3.89
CA LEU A 54 -5.89 11.38 3.27
C LEU A 54 -6.63 10.78 2.06
N VAL A 55 -5.90 10.11 1.16
CA VAL A 55 -6.49 9.44 -0.01
C VAL A 55 -7.45 8.34 0.44
N PHE A 56 -7.06 7.53 1.43
CA PHE A 56 -7.90 6.50 2.01
C PHE A 56 -9.21 7.06 2.56
N PHE A 57 -9.14 8.15 3.32
CA PHE A 57 -10.30 8.82 3.89
C PHE A 57 -11.26 9.30 2.81
N LEU A 58 -10.74 9.87 1.72
CA LEU A 58 -11.55 10.30 0.57
C LEU A 58 -12.24 9.12 -0.14
N ILE A 59 -11.51 8.02 -0.39
CA ILE A 59 -12.09 6.81 -0.99
C ILE A 59 -13.19 6.25 -0.08
N PHE A 60 -12.93 6.16 1.23
CA PHE A 60 -13.91 5.69 2.20
C PHE A 60 -15.17 6.56 2.21
N LEU A 61 -15.01 7.89 2.15
CA LEU A 61 -16.14 8.83 2.09
C LEU A 61 -16.99 8.61 0.83
N ILE A 62 -16.36 8.42 -0.33
CA ILE A 62 -17.05 8.14 -1.60
C ILE A 62 -17.82 6.83 -1.51
N VAL A 63 -17.18 5.75 -1.05
CA VAL A 63 -17.81 4.43 -0.89
C VAL A 63 -18.98 4.50 0.09
N TYR A 64 -18.82 5.23 1.19
CA TYR A 64 -19.89 5.45 2.17
C TYR A 64 -21.10 6.16 1.55
N VAL A 65 -20.88 7.24 0.79
CA VAL A 65 -21.96 7.98 0.11
C VAL A 65 -22.67 7.08 -0.92
N LEU A 66 -21.93 6.29 -1.69
CA LEU A 66 -22.49 5.36 -2.67
C LEU A 66 -23.35 4.29 -2.00
N ILE A 67 -22.83 3.63 -0.95
CA ILE A 67 -23.58 2.63 -0.18
C ILE A 67 -24.84 3.27 0.39
N PHE A 68 -24.73 4.41 1.06
CA PHE A 68 -25.88 5.11 1.65
C PHE A 68 -26.94 5.46 0.60
N SER A 69 -26.53 5.87 -0.60
CA SER A 69 -27.43 6.15 -1.71
C SER A 69 -28.14 4.90 -2.22
N LEU A 70 -27.42 3.78 -2.37
CA LEU A 70 -27.99 2.49 -2.75
C LEU A 70 -28.96 1.94 -1.69
N LEU A 71 -28.62 2.08 -0.40
CA LEU A 71 -29.47 1.66 0.71
C LEU A 71 -30.80 2.45 0.75
N LYS A 72 -30.82 3.71 0.28
CA LYS A 72 -32.07 4.48 0.14
C LYS A 72 -32.97 3.95 -0.99
N LEU A 73 -32.37 3.44 -2.07
CA LEU A 73 -33.12 2.92 -3.22
C LEU A 73 -33.75 1.55 -2.91
N VAL A 74 -33.10 0.75 -2.07
CA VAL A 74 -33.64 -0.56 -1.66
C VAL A 74 -34.49 -0.37 -0.39
N PRO A 75 -35.83 -0.55 -0.44
CA PRO A 75 -36.64 -0.47 0.77
C PRO A 75 -36.33 -1.65 1.70
N PHE A 76 -35.34 -1.49 2.57
CA PHE A 76 -34.89 -2.51 3.53
C PHE A 76 -36.03 -3.10 4.37
N LYS A 77 -37.06 -2.29 4.65
CA LYS A 77 -38.28 -2.74 5.34
C LYS A 77 -39.06 -3.81 4.56
N LYS A 78 -39.05 -3.79 3.21
CA LYS A 78 -39.65 -4.86 2.38
C LYS A 78 -38.77 -6.11 2.37
N LEU A 79 -37.45 -5.95 2.32
CA LEU A 79 -36.51 -7.08 2.34
C LEU A 79 -36.65 -7.90 3.64
N PHE A 80 -36.74 -7.24 4.79
CA PHE A 80 -36.95 -7.90 6.08
C PHE A 80 -38.39 -8.37 6.33
N ARG A 81 -39.41 -7.78 5.71
CA ARG A 81 -40.81 -8.26 5.82
C ARG A 81 -41.07 -9.56 5.07
N MET A 82 -40.26 -9.88 4.05
CA MET A 82 -40.39 -11.13 3.30
C MET A 82 -39.74 -12.34 4.01
N LEU A 83 -38.97 -12.13 5.08
CA LEU A 83 -38.47 -13.21 5.92
C LEU A 83 -39.54 -13.55 6.97
N PRO A 84 -40.28 -14.68 6.83
CA PRO A 84 -41.23 -15.11 7.84
C PRO A 84 -40.51 -15.34 9.16
N SER A 85 -41.25 -15.18 10.26
CA SER A 85 -40.83 -15.24 11.67
C SER A 85 -39.61 -16.15 11.93
N VAL A 86 -38.41 -15.59 11.71
CA VAL A 86 -37.16 -16.34 11.76
C VAL A 86 -36.88 -16.76 13.20
N THR A 87 -36.71 -18.05 13.38
CA THR A 87 -36.32 -18.68 14.64
C THR A 87 -35.01 -18.08 15.16
N PRO A 88 -34.70 -18.16 16.47
CA PRO A 88 -33.44 -17.67 17.04
C PRO A 88 -32.19 -18.25 16.34
N LEU A 89 -32.31 -19.46 15.80
CA LEU A 89 -31.26 -20.15 15.05
C LEU A 89 -30.98 -19.46 13.70
N GLU A 90 -32.01 -19.09 12.95
CA GLU A 90 -31.86 -18.39 11.66
C GLU A 90 -31.29 -16.98 11.83
N LYS A 91 -31.61 -16.30 12.94
CA LYS A 91 -30.99 -15.01 13.28
C LYS A 91 -29.49 -15.14 13.52
N SER A 92 -29.06 -16.23 14.16
CA SER A 92 -27.65 -16.51 14.41
C SER A 92 -26.90 -16.83 13.12
N ILE A 93 -27.50 -17.61 12.22
CA ILE A 93 -26.96 -17.89 10.88
C ILE A 93 -26.82 -16.59 10.07
N GLY A 94 -27.84 -15.74 10.05
CA GLY A 94 -27.79 -14.45 9.37
C GLY A 94 -26.69 -13.53 9.91
N PHE A 95 -26.47 -13.52 11.22
CA PHE A 95 -25.39 -12.75 11.84
C PHE A 95 -24.00 -13.28 11.46
N ILE A 96 -23.80 -14.60 11.48
CA ILE A 96 -22.54 -15.23 11.04
C ILE A 96 -22.28 -14.93 9.55
N MET A 97 -23.31 -15.01 8.71
CA MET A 97 -23.22 -14.70 7.28
C MET A 97 -22.86 -13.23 7.03
N LEU A 98 -23.41 -12.31 7.84
CA LEU A 98 -23.05 -10.90 7.77
C LEU A 98 -21.58 -10.67 8.18
N LEU A 99 -21.12 -11.32 9.26
CA LEU A 99 -19.73 -11.23 9.70
C LEU A 99 -18.76 -11.79 8.65
N SER A 100 -19.06 -12.95 8.06
CA SER A 100 -18.22 -13.54 7.02
C SER A 100 -18.16 -12.66 5.77
N LEU A 101 -19.30 -12.10 5.34
CA LEU A 101 -19.35 -11.16 4.22
C LEU A 101 -18.52 -9.91 4.51
N SER A 102 -18.61 -9.35 5.73
CA SER A 102 -17.80 -8.20 6.13
C SER A 102 -16.30 -8.51 6.12
N GLY A 103 -15.90 -9.72 6.54
CA GLY A 103 -14.51 -10.17 6.49
C GLY A 103 -13.98 -10.26 5.05
N ILE A 104 -14.78 -10.80 4.11
CA ILE A 104 -14.42 -10.86 2.69
C ILE A 104 -14.21 -9.46 2.11
N VAL A 105 -15.10 -8.52 2.45
CA VAL A 105 -14.97 -7.12 2.00
C VAL A 105 -13.68 -6.49 2.51
N VAL A 106 -13.34 -6.70 3.80
CA VAL A 106 -12.08 -6.21 4.37
C VAL A 106 -10.87 -6.78 3.65
N ILE A 107 -10.83 -8.10 3.41
CA ILE A 107 -9.72 -8.74 2.67
C ILE A 107 -9.59 -8.15 1.27
N LYS A 108 -10.70 -7.98 0.54
CA LYS A 108 -10.68 -7.41 -0.81
C LYS A 108 -10.22 -5.95 -0.83
N LEU A 109 -10.54 -5.18 0.21
CA LEU A 109 -10.01 -3.84 0.38
C LEU A 109 -8.49 -3.86 0.59
N MET A 110 -7.95 -4.80 1.37
CA MET A 110 -6.50 -4.93 1.55
C MET A 110 -5.79 -5.23 0.21
N ASP A 111 -6.32 -6.15 -0.59
CA ASP A 111 -5.79 -6.44 -1.94
C ASP A 111 -5.74 -5.18 -2.81
N LEU A 112 -6.82 -4.39 -2.76
CA LEU A 112 -6.93 -3.14 -3.52
C LEU A 112 -5.89 -2.09 -3.08
N PHE A 113 -5.60 -1.98 -1.79
CA PHE A 113 -4.56 -1.04 -1.30
C PHE A 113 -3.16 -1.46 -1.69
N SER A 114 -2.86 -2.76 -1.66
CA SER A 114 -1.59 -3.26 -2.18
C SER A 114 -1.46 -2.94 -3.67
N TYR A 115 -2.52 -3.14 -4.45
CA TYR A 115 -2.54 -2.79 -5.87
C TYR A 115 -2.32 -1.30 -6.13
N PHE A 116 -2.92 -0.42 -5.30
CA PHE A 116 -2.67 1.02 -5.42
C PHE A 116 -1.21 1.38 -5.12
N GLY A 117 -0.58 0.74 -4.13
CA GLY A 117 0.85 0.93 -3.86
C GLY A 117 1.73 0.51 -5.03
N GLU A 118 1.44 -0.65 -5.64
CA GLU A 118 2.16 -1.11 -6.84
C GLU A 118 1.99 -0.14 -8.02
N ARG A 119 0.77 0.39 -8.20
CA ARG A 119 0.47 1.36 -9.25
C ARG A 119 1.18 2.69 -9.04
N ASP A 120 1.19 3.19 -7.81
CA ASP A 120 1.89 4.42 -7.44
C ASP A 120 3.37 4.33 -7.80
N ALA A 121 4.05 3.26 -7.35
CA ALA A 121 5.44 2.97 -7.71
C ALA A 121 5.66 2.86 -9.23
N SER A 122 4.74 2.20 -9.95
CA SER A 122 4.85 2.06 -11.41
C SER A 122 4.68 3.35 -12.19
N LEU A 123 4.04 4.35 -11.58
CA LEU A 123 3.76 5.66 -12.18
C LEU A 123 4.74 6.73 -11.69
N GLU A 124 5.66 6.39 -10.78
CA GLU A 124 6.73 7.29 -10.35
C GLU A 124 7.62 7.61 -11.55
N LYS A 125 7.85 8.91 -11.77
CA LYS A 125 8.61 9.42 -12.92
C LYS A 125 9.89 10.11 -12.53
N GLU A 126 10.00 10.54 -11.28
CA GLU A 126 11.15 11.29 -10.79
C GLU A 126 11.98 10.38 -9.92
N PHE A 127 13.23 10.17 -10.31
CA PHE A 127 14.13 9.31 -9.56
C PHE A 127 15.47 9.98 -9.31
N MET A 128 16.05 9.67 -8.16
CA MET A 128 17.43 10.05 -7.86
C MET A 128 18.38 9.08 -8.57
N VAL A 129 19.12 9.58 -9.55
CA VAL A 129 20.16 8.80 -10.26
C VAL A 129 21.51 9.13 -9.66
N ILE A 130 22.27 8.08 -9.34
CA ILE A 130 23.56 8.16 -8.66
C ILE A 130 24.63 7.56 -9.57
N LYS A 131 25.69 8.32 -9.82
CA LYS A 131 26.86 7.87 -10.58
C LYS A 131 27.88 7.28 -9.60
N GLN A 132 28.24 6.00 -9.76
CA GLN A 132 29.21 5.34 -8.90
C GLN A 132 30.26 4.58 -9.71
N LYS A 133 31.53 4.68 -9.31
CA LYS A 133 32.64 3.92 -9.92
C LYS A 133 32.71 2.54 -9.28
N GLU A 134 32.46 1.50 -10.07
CA GLU A 134 32.56 0.10 -9.65
C GLU A 134 33.50 -0.64 -10.61
N HIS A 135 34.59 -1.23 -10.09
CA HIS A 135 35.59 -1.94 -10.90
C HIS A 135 36.14 -1.16 -12.11
N GLN A 136 36.39 0.15 -11.96
CA GLN A 136 36.88 1.07 -12.99
C GLN A 136 35.86 1.47 -14.07
N GLU A 137 34.62 0.98 -14.00
CA GLU A 137 33.52 1.41 -14.86
C GLU A 137 32.55 2.30 -14.08
N GLU A 138 32.07 3.37 -14.73
CA GLU A 138 31.00 4.21 -14.18
C GLU A 138 29.66 3.51 -14.42
N LYS A 139 29.00 3.13 -13.32
CA LYS A 139 27.67 2.56 -13.34
C LYS A 139 26.67 3.55 -12.77
N LEU A 140 25.46 3.49 -13.33
CA LEU A 140 24.34 4.28 -12.88
C LEU A 140 23.44 3.44 -11.99
N PHE A 141 23.07 4.03 -10.88
CA PHE A 141 22.13 3.46 -9.94
C PHE A 141 20.97 4.42 -9.76
N VAL A 142 19.83 3.88 -9.36
CA VAL A 142 18.66 4.66 -8.99
C VAL A 142 18.33 4.44 -7.54
N GLY A 143 18.02 5.52 -6.81
CA GLY A 143 17.45 5.47 -5.48
C GLY A 143 16.01 5.00 -5.56
N VAL A 144 15.73 3.83 -4.98
CA VAL A 144 14.41 3.19 -5.00
C VAL A 144 13.61 3.57 -3.76
N THR A 145 14.27 3.62 -2.60
CA THR A 145 13.62 4.03 -1.35
C THR A 145 14.65 4.46 -0.32
N PHE A 146 14.18 5.11 0.75
CA PHE A 146 15.00 5.44 1.92
C PHE A 146 14.69 4.47 3.05
N TYR A 147 15.73 4.06 3.77
CA TYR A 147 15.59 3.24 4.96
C TYR A 147 16.55 3.76 6.03
N LYS A 148 15.98 4.37 7.09
CA LYS A 148 16.76 5.06 8.13
C LYS A 148 17.69 6.11 7.50
N ASP A 149 18.99 6.04 7.76
CA ASP A 149 20.01 6.97 7.25
C ASP A 149 20.68 6.47 5.95
N SER A 150 20.05 5.52 5.25
CA SER A 150 20.55 4.93 4.02
C SER A 150 19.54 5.07 2.88
N ILE A 151 20.04 5.21 1.66
CA ILE A 151 19.27 5.05 0.44
C ILE A 151 19.47 3.64 -0.09
N ILE A 152 18.39 3.00 -0.52
CA ILE A 152 18.41 1.70 -1.18
C ILE A 152 18.46 1.96 -2.66
N ILE A 153 19.53 1.50 -3.29
CA ILE A 153 19.81 1.76 -4.71
C ILE A 153 19.74 0.47 -5.52
N ALA A 154 19.37 0.61 -6.80
CA ALA A 154 19.33 -0.48 -7.77
C ALA A 154 20.02 -0.07 -9.09
N PRO A 155 20.69 -1.00 -9.80
CA PRO A 155 21.27 -0.72 -11.12
C PRO A 155 20.23 -0.20 -12.11
N LEU A 156 20.58 0.87 -12.82
CA LEU A 156 19.75 1.51 -13.83
C LEU A 156 20.23 1.13 -15.23
N ASN A 157 19.32 0.68 -16.08
CA ASN A 157 19.53 0.51 -17.51
C ASN A 157 18.83 1.64 -18.27
N LEU A 158 19.61 2.61 -18.76
CA LEU A 158 19.08 3.76 -19.49
C LEU A 158 18.45 3.39 -20.84
N GLU A 159 19.01 2.41 -21.56
CA GLU A 159 18.49 2.03 -22.89
C GLU A 159 17.09 1.44 -22.83
N LYS A 160 16.78 0.74 -21.73
CA LYS A 160 15.50 0.07 -21.53
C LYS A 160 14.54 0.83 -20.61
N GLU A 161 14.99 1.93 -20.00
CA GLU A 161 14.30 2.61 -18.90
C GLU A 161 13.85 1.62 -17.82
N SER A 162 14.80 0.77 -17.38
CA SER A 162 14.52 -0.32 -16.44
C SER A 162 15.51 -0.38 -15.29
N ILE A 163 15.07 -1.01 -14.20
CA ILE A 163 15.92 -1.32 -13.05
C ILE A 163 16.05 -2.83 -12.91
N THR A 164 17.26 -3.26 -12.58
CA THR A 164 17.50 -4.65 -12.18
C THR A 164 17.36 -4.73 -10.66
N PRO A 165 16.56 -5.67 -10.10
CA PRO A 165 16.28 -5.73 -8.67
C PRO A 165 17.45 -6.35 -7.87
N LYS A 166 18.62 -5.72 -7.94
CA LYS A 166 19.81 -5.99 -7.13
C LYS A 166 20.04 -4.77 -6.24
N PHE A 167 19.84 -4.92 -4.94
CA PHE A 167 19.80 -3.79 -4.02
C PHE A 167 21.08 -3.65 -3.23
N LYS A 168 21.56 -2.41 -3.10
CA LYS A 168 22.62 -2.04 -2.17
C LYS A 168 22.12 -0.89 -1.30
N ALA A 169 22.53 -0.86 -0.04
CA ALA A 169 22.30 0.27 0.83
C ALA A 169 23.55 1.16 0.80
N ILE A 170 23.37 2.47 0.61
CA ILE A 170 24.42 3.48 0.74
C ILE A 170 24.00 4.47 1.80
N GLU A 171 24.90 4.81 2.73
CA GLU A 171 24.62 5.85 3.71
C GLU A 171 24.46 7.21 3.02
N LEU A 172 23.47 8.00 3.44
CA LEU A 172 23.19 9.32 2.82
C LEU A 172 24.40 10.27 2.85
N LYS A 173 25.29 10.11 3.85
CA LYS A 173 26.51 10.89 3.98
C LYS A 173 27.58 10.54 2.95
N GLU A 174 27.51 9.35 2.37
CA GLU A 174 28.44 8.87 1.34
C GLU A 174 27.94 9.17 -0.09
N LEU A 175 26.70 9.65 -0.21
CA LEU A 175 26.09 9.99 -1.49
C LEU A 175 26.88 11.12 -2.17
N LYS A 176 27.41 10.83 -3.35
CA LYS A 176 28.08 11.78 -4.24
C LYS A 176 27.45 11.67 -5.62
N ASP A 177 27.48 12.77 -6.37
CA ASP A 177 27.07 12.81 -7.78
C ASP A 177 25.64 12.25 -8.01
N ALA A 178 24.70 12.74 -7.21
CA ALA A 178 23.28 12.41 -7.31
C ALA A 178 22.50 13.53 -8.01
N GLU A 179 21.68 13.15 -8.98
CA GLU A 179 20.85 14.06 -9.78
C GLU A 179 19.42 13.53 -9.83
N MET A 180 18.43 14.44 -9.79
CA MET A 180 17.04 14.05 -10.04
C MET A 180 16.80 13.99 -11.55
N VAL A 181 16.32 12.85 -12.04
CA VAL A 181 16.04 12.60 -13.46
C VAL A 181 14.57 12.25 -13.62
N HIS A 182 13.94 12.84 -14.64
CA HIS A 182 12.56 12.57 -15.03
C HIS A 182 12.50 11.53 -16.16
N PHE A 183 11.71 10.48 -15.98
CA PHE A 183 11.42 9.43 -16.96
C PHE A 183 9.95 9.51 -17.38
N GLU A 184 9.68 9.75 -18.66
CA GLU A 184 8.32 10.02 -19.15
C GLU A 184 7.31 8.91 -18.80
N ASN A 185 7.78 7.65 -18.80
CA ASN A 185 6.97 6.46 -18.60
C ASN A 185 7.22 5.77 -17.25
N GLY A 186 8.03 6.37 -16.37
CA GLY A 186 8.54 5.71 -15.18
C GLY A 186 9.53 4.58 -15.49
N LEU A 187 10.08 3.96 -14.45
CA LEU A 187 11.07 2.88 -14.59
C LEU A 187 10.42 1.51 -14.45
N LYS A 188 10.68 0.62 -15.40
CA LYS A 188 10.21 -0.77 -15.33
C LYS A 188 11.14 -1.64 -14.50
N VAL A 189 10.58 -2.58 -13.75
CA VAL A 189 11.38 -3.53 -12.96
C VAL A 189 11.59 -4.80 -13.76
N GLU A 190 12.85 -5.17 -14.00
CA GLU A 190 13.18 -6.37 -14.77
C GLU A 190 12.77 -7.66 -14.05
N ASP A 191 12.39 -8.67 -14.83
CA ASP A 191 12.12 -10.00 -14.30
C ASP A 191 13.40 -10.77 -14.03
N VAL A 192 13.54 -11.19 -12.78
CA VAL A 192 14.62 -12.05 -12.32
C VAL A 192 14.30 -13.46 -12.82
N ARG A 193 15.01 -13.89 -13.86
CA ARG A 193 14.81 -15.22 -14.45
C ARG A 193 15.33 -16.34 -13.54
N ASN A 194 16.30 -16.05 -12.66
CA ASN A 194 16.87 -17.03 -11.74
C ASN A 194 17.27 -16.42 -10.39
N SER A 195 16.94 -17.09 -9.28
CA SER A 195 17.34 -16.71 -7.91
C SER A 195 18.86 -16.51 -7.73
N LYS A 196 19.69 -17.16 -8.56
CA LYS A 196 21.15 -16.97 -8.55
C LYS A 196 21.57 -15.56 -8.96
N ASP A 197 20.77 -14.88 -9.77
CA ASP A 197 21.07 -13.54 -10.27
C ASP A 197 20.95 -12.48 -9.15
N LEU A 198 20.38 -12.83 -7.98
CA LEU A 198 20.21 -11.95 -6.82
C LEU A 198 21.39 -11.95 -5.84
N MET A 199 22.40 -12.83 -6.01
CA MET A 199 23.47 -13.08 -5.03
C MET A 199 24.87 -12.59 -5.44
N GLU A 200 24.99 -11.80 -6.51
CA GLU A 200 26.24 -11.09 -6.90
C GLU A 200 26.18 -9.61 -6.52
#